data_AF-A0AAU5RQ21-F1
#
_entry.id   AF-A0AAU5RQ21-F1
#
_cell.length_a   1.000
_cell.length_b   1.000
_cell.length_c   1.000
_cell.angle_alpha   90.00
_cell.angle_beta   90.00
_cell.angle_gamma   90.00
#
_symmetry.space_group_name_H-M   'P 1'
#
loop_
_entity.id
_entity.type
_entity.pdbx_description
1 polymer ?
#
loop_
_entity_poly.entity_id
_entity_poly.type
_entity_poly.pdbx_seq_one_letter_code
_entity_poly.pdbx_strand_id
1 'polypeptide(L)'
;MQISAYTLKRAWHELAVGSDVLDDAMLPPTGASPDQYGQHMGESHGRLFLVLDDDGTVHGRIGPYREVFVTQDLDQVLYFAAEDAVRGLAEHIAARSPGRGPVANLVSGQAKLLDRVNPAWGNRFRNGGMDGAEPSAPCGRDPLERLAWIADSWREQDPYTHLVFFRGEDISAERIALLYGADPAQISAGTRLADLRSMDGGTFDHWDIVWKTCCFGEAGGWAFLMYHEAPGFGPGPEALAGLGVTETVHLSATSAKAIYTFTYMRDGHRIDDDWGVLELIWYDRGRAPYFRGGQLDFLNQAVRRAELDHPELISEFELYFHALEDAFGLELPRQDIQRGTVRAAQWTRPSS
;
A
#
# COMPACT_ATOMS: atom_id res chain seq x y z
N MET A 1 -15.27 -27.46 15.03
CA MET A 1 -14.52 -27.72 16.28
C MET A 1 -14.20 -26.37 16.88
N GLN A 2 -14.52 -26.12 18.15
CA GLN A 2 -14.27 -24.82 18.77
C GLN A 2 -12.76 -24.62 19.01
N ILE A 3 -12.21 -23.49 18.58
CA ILE A 3 -10.79 -23.20 18.78
C ILE A 3 -10.58 -22.74 20.22
N SER A 4 -9.76 -23.47 20.95
CA SER A 4 -9.28 -23.15 22.29
C SER A 4 -7.74 -23.15 22.32
N ALA A 5 -7.15 -22.59 23.37
CA ALA A 5 -5.70 -22.61 23.55
C ALA A 5 -5.12 -24.04 23.53
N TYR A 6 -5.85 -25.00 24.11
CA TYR A 6 -5.45 -26.40 24.12
C TYR A 6 -5.49 -27.01 22.71
N THR A 7 -6.60 -26.84 21.99
CA THR A 7 -6.73 -27.40 20.63
C THR A 7 -5.72 -26.79 19.66
N LEU A 8 -5.44 -25.49 19.79
CA LEU A 8 -4.47 -24.80 18.95
C LEU A 8 -3.04 -25.27 19.24
N LYS A 9 -2.65 -25.38 20.51
CA LYS A 9 -1.34 -25.91 20.92
C LYS A 9 -1.12 -27.34 20.45
N ARG A 10 -2.14 -28.19 20.58
CA ARG A 10 -2.07 -29.58 20.11
C ARG A 10 -1.88 -29.65 18.60
N ALA A 11 -2.70 -28.90 17.84
CA ALA A 11 -2.60 -28.89 16.39
C ALA A 11 -1.26 -28.33 15.89
N TRP A 12 -0.72 -27.29 16.54
CA TRP A 12 0.62 -26.79 16.25
C TRP A 12 1.70 -27.82 16.52
N HIS A 13 1.62 -28.52 17.64
CA HIS A 13 2.61 -29.55 17.98
C HIS A 13 2.62 -30.69 16.95
N GLU A 14 1.44 -31.16 16.56
CA GLU A 14 1.30 -32.20 15.52
C GLU A 14 1.91 -31.73 14.18
N LEU A 15 1.67 -30.47 13.80
CA LEU A 15 2.25 -29.85 12.61
C LEU A 15 3.78 -29.72 12.69
N ALA A 16 4.29 -29.20 13.82
CA ALA A 16 5.71 -28.94 14.03
C ALA A 16 6.54 -30.23 14.07
N VAL A 17 6.06 -31.28 14.73
CA VAL A 17 6.74 -32.59 14.77
C VAL A 17 6.85 -33.22 13.38
N GLY A 18 5.88 -32.94 12.50
CA GLY A 18 5.87 -33.43 11.12
C GLY A 18 6.69 -32.60 10.12
N SER A 19 7.31 -31.50 10.56
CA SER A 19 7.93 -30.50 9.68
C SER A 19 9.35 -30.18 10.10
N ASP A 20 10.31 -30.35 9.18
CA ASP A 20 11.70 -29.93 9.35
C ASP A 20 11.92 -28.41 9.24
N VAL A 21 10.85 -27.66 8.99
CA VAL A 21 10.85 -26.19 8.93
C VAL A 21 10.34 -25.57 10.23
N LEU A 22 9.44 -26.26 10.93
CA LEU A 22 8.75 -25.75 12.13
C LEU A 22 9.14 -26.49 13.42
N ASP A 23 10.08 -27.43 13.36
CA ASP A 23 10.50 -28.27 14.50
C ASP A 23 10.95 -27.46 15.72
N ASP A 24 11.72 -26.39 15.50
CA ASP A 24 12.17 -25.44 16.52
C ASP A 24 11.24 -24.20 16.65
N ALA A 25 10.16 -24.13 15.86
CA ALA A 25 9.25 -22.99 15.85
C ALA A 25 8.21 -23.07 16.98
N MET A 26 8.20 -22.04 17.82
CA MET A 26 7.20 -21.89 18.86
C MET A 26 5.89 -21.34 18.28
N LEU A 27 4.76 -21.88 18.74
CA LEU A 27 3.45 -21.28 18.48
C LEU A 27 3.45 -19.82 18.99
N PRO A 28 2.87 -18.87 18.23
CA PRO A 28 2.62 -17.52 18.73
C PRO A 28 1.95 -17.52 20.11
N PRO A 29 2.32 -16.59 21.02
CA PRO A 29 1.68 -16.52 22.32
C PRO A 29 0.17 -16.28 22.18
N THR A 30 -0.59 -16.90 23.09
CA THR A 30 -2.05 -16.83 23.12
C THR A 30 -2.52 -16.09 24.37
N GLY A 31 -3.56 -15.27 24.27
CA GLY A 31 -4.21 -14.63 25.41
C GLY A 31 -5.72 -14.55 25.28
N ALA A 32 -6.37 -14.01 26.32
CA ALA A 32 -7.81 -13.80 26.35
C ALA A 32 -8.21 -12.33 26.08
N SER A 33 -7.23 -11.42 25.97
CA SER A 33 -7.49 -10.03 25.57
C SER A 33 -6.27 -9.39 24.91
N PRO A 34 -6.46 -8.31 24.12
CA PRO A 34 -5.35 -7.57 23.50
C PRO A 34 -4.38 -6.95 24.51
N ASP A 35 -4.85 -6.55 25.69
CA ASP A 35 -4.03 -5.92 26.73
C ASP A 35 -2.93 -6.85 27.27
N GLN A 36 -3.11 -8.17 27.11
CA GLN A 36 -2.11 -9.16 27.49
C GLN A 36 -0.91 -9.18 26.53
N TYR A 37 -0.99 -8.53 25.36
CA TYR A 37 0.12 -8.47 24.40
C TYR A 37 1.42 -7.96 25.05
N GLY A 38 1.36 -6.79 25.70
CA GLY A 38 2.54 -6.16 26.30
C GLY A 38 3.17 -6.98 27.42
N GLN A 39 2.35 -7.77 28.13
CA GLN A 39 2.82 -8.67 29.20
C GLN A 39 3.58 -9.88 28.64
N HIS A 40 3.24 -10.33 27.43
CA HIS A 40 3.82 -11.53 26.82
C HIS A 40 4.99 -11.23 25.88
N MET A 41 4.99 -10.07 25.22
CA MET A 41 5.93 -9.77 24.13
C MET A 41 7.07 -8.81 24.51
N GLY A 42 6.97 -8.08 25.63
CA GLY A 42 7.90 -6.99 25.96
C GLY A 42 7.88 -5.85 24.92
N GLU A 43 8.84 -4.92 24.96
CA GLU A 43 8.95 -3.78 24.04
C GLU A 43 9.37 -4.15 22.59
N SER A 44 9.59 -5.44 22.30
CA SER A 44 10.12 -5.88 21.01
C SER A 44 9.03 -5.99 19.93
N HIS A 45 9.41 -5.56 18.73
CA HIS A 45 8.54 -5.23 17.61
C HIS A 45 7.87 -6.45 16.95
N GLY A 46 6.59 -6.30 16.59
CA GLY A 46 6.06 -6.86 15.34
C GLY A 46 5.78 -8.37 15.25
N ARG A 47 5.62 -9.12 16.35
CA ARG A 47 5.28 -10.56 16.31
C ARG A 47 3.78 -10.82 16.43
N LEU A 48 3.32 -11.95 15.86
CA LEU A 48 1.93 -12.37 15.95
C LEU A 48 1.59 -12.77 17.40
N PHE A 49 0.43 -12.33 17.87
CA PHE A 49 -0.21 -12.70 19.13
C PHE A 49 -1.65 -13.12 18.84
N LEU A 50 -2.13 -14.18 19.47
CA LEU A 50 -3.44 -14.74 19.20
C LEU A 50 -4.37 -14.51 20.39
N VAL A 51 -5.40 -13.68 20.20
CA VAL A 51 -6.47 -13.52 21.19
C VAL A 51 -7.57 -14.53 20.87
N LEU A 52 -7.97 -15.31 21.87
CA LEU A 52 -8.94 -16.39 21.75
C LEU A 52 -10.23 -16.00 22.46
N ASP A 53 -11.33 -15.97 21.73
CA ASP A 53 -12.66 -15.70 22.27
C ASP A 53 -13.36 -17.00 22.68
N ASP A 54 -14.32 -16.86 23.60
CA ASP A 54 -15.10 -17.99 24.14
C ASP A 54 -15.94 -18.70 23.08
N ASP A 55 -16.26 -18.06 21.95
CA ASP A 55 -17.00 -18.68 20.85
C ASP A 55 -16.10 -19.47 19.86
N GLY A 56 -14.78 -19.44 20.08
CA GLY A 56 -13.78 -20.06 19.21
C GLY A 56 -13.27 -19.15 18.10
N THR A 57 -13.62 -17.86 18.10
CA THR A 57 -13.02 -16.84 17.23
C THR A 57 -11.60 -16.56 17.67
N VAL A 58 -10.70 -16.41 16.70
CA VAL A 58 -9.30 -16.06 16.92
C VAL A 58 -8.99 -14.76 16.22
N HIS A 59 -8.51 -13.78 17.01
CA HIS A 59 -8.00 -12.51 16.51
C HIS A 59 -6.47 -12.55 16.49
N GLY A 60 -5.89 -12.41 15.31
CA GLY A 60 -4.45 -12.27 15.15
C GLY A 60 -4.02 -10.81 15.31
N ARG A 61 -3.06 -10.53 16.18
CA ARG A 61 -2.57 -9.17 16.44
C ARG A 61 -1.06 -9.03 16.29
N ILE A 62 -0.61 -7.89 15.79
CA ILE A 62 0.80 -7.49 15.73
C ILE A 62 0.96 -6.20 16.53
N GLY A 63 1.47 -6.27 17.75
CA GLY A 63 1.37 -5.15 18.67
C GLY A 63 -0.03 -5.06 19.33
N PRO A 64 -0.21 -4.13 20.28
CA PRO A 64 -1.47 -4.01 21.02
C PRO A 64 -2.64 -3.50 20.16
N TYR A 65 -2.36 -2.73 19.10
CA TYR A 65 -3.37 -1.97 18.36
C TYR A 65 -3.69 -2.48 16.96
N ARG A 66 -2.89 -3.39 16.39
CA ARG A 66 -3.05 -3.82 14.98
C ARG A 66 -3.54 -5.26 14.90
N GLU A 67 -4.81 -5.43 14.59
CA GLU A 67 -5.44 -6.74 14.38
C GLU A 67 -5.41 -7.12 12.90
N VAL A 68 -4.68 -8.17 12.54
CA VAL A 68 -4.29 -8.56 11.17
C VAL A 68 -5.21 -9.58 10.51
N PHE A 69 -5.99 -10.31 11.29
CA PHE A 69 -7.05 -11.19 10.81
C PHE A 69 -8.02 -11.53 11.95
N VAL A 70 -9.21 -11.97 11.57
CA VAL A 70 -10.19 -12.62 12.46
C VAL A 70 -10.71 -13.87 11.76
N THR A 71 -10.69 -15.01 12.44
CA THR A 71 -11.17 -16.26 11.85
C THR A 71 -11.60 -17.28 12.89
N GLN A 72 -12.52 -18.16 12.51
CA GLN A 72 -12.90 -19.36 13.26
C GLN A 72 -12.34 -20.65 12.60
N ASP A 73 -11.54 -20.50 11.54
CA ASP A 73 -10.92 -21.61 10.82
C ASP A 73 -9.53 -21.94 11.38
N LEU A 74 -9.40 -23.13 11.96
CA LEU A 74 -8.15 -23.59 12.56
C LEU A 74 -7.01 -23.71 11.53
N ASP A 75 -7.29 -24.10 10.27
CA ASP A 75 -6.25 -24.15 9.22
C ASP A 75 -5.69 -22.76 8.95
N GLN A 76 -6.56 -21.74 8.92
CA GLN A 76 -6.13 -20.36 8.70
C GLN A 76 -5.28 -19.85 9.87
N VAL A 77 -5.69 -20.13 11.12
CA VAL A 77 -4.89 -19.75 12.30
C VAL A 77 -3.50 -20.41 12.25
N LEU A 78 -3.43 -21.70 11.93
CA LEU A 78 -2.16 -22.42 11.80
C LEU A 78 -1.32 -21.90 10.64
N TYR A 79 -1.94 -21.57 9.51
CA TYR A 79 -1.27 -20.94 8.37
C TYR A 79 -0.62 -19.61 8.77
N PHE A 80 -1.35 -18.70 9.43
CA PHE A 80 -0.80 -17.41 9.85
C PHE A 80 0.31 -17.54 10.90
N ALA A 81 0.17 -18.49 11.83
CA ALA A 81 1.23 -18.82 12.79
C ALA A 81 2.49 -19.35 12.08
N ALA A 82 2.32 -20.23 11.08
CA ALA A 82 3.42 -20.74 10.27
C ALA A 82 4.07 -19.65 9.42
N GLU A 83 3.28 -18.74 8.83
CA GLU A 83 3.78 -17.59 8.07
C GLU A 83 4.67 -16.69 8.95
N ASP A 84 4.23 -16.39 10.17
CA ASP A 84 5.02 -15.59 11.14
C ASP A 84 6.35 -16.26 11.52
N ALA A 85 6.32 -17.57 11.78
CA ALA A 85 7.51 -18.36 12.13
C ALA A 85 8.49 -18.50 10.96
N VAL A 86 7.98 -18.86 9.77
CA VAL A 86 8.76 -19.02 8.55
C VAL A 86 9.43 -17.71 8.14
N ARG A 87 8.76 -16.57 8.36
CA ARG A 87 9.35 -15.26 8.11
C ARG A 87 10.63 -15.03 8.89
N GLY A 88 10.63 -15.29 10.20
CA GLY A 88 11.83 -15.14 11.04
C GLY A 88 12.98 -16.05 10.59
N LEU A 89 12.66 -17.27 10.14
CA LEU A 89 13.65 -18.18 9.55
C LEU A 89 14.18 -17.67 8.20
N ALA A 90 13.31 -17.17 7.34
CA ALA A 90 13.68 -16.63 6.03
C ALA A 90 14.56 -15.38 6.16
N GLU A 91 14.26 -14.47 7.09
CA GLU A 91 15.11 -13.31 7.42
C GLU A 91 16.52 -13.75 7.80
N HIS A 92 16.63 -14.76 8.67
CA HIS A 92 17.91 -15.30 9.11
C HIS A 92 18.72 -15.97 7.98
N ILE A 93 18.04 -16.71 7.08
CA ILE A 93 18.68 -17.31 5.89
C ILE A 93 19.13 -16.22 4.92
N ALA A 94 18.29 -15.22 4.66
CA ALA A 94 18.57 -14.16 3.71
C ALA A 94 19.73 -13.27 4.17
N ALA A 95 19.82 -12.98 5.47
CA ALA A 95 20.95 -12.27 6.08
C ALA A 95 22.31 -12.98 5.91
N ARG A 96 22.31 -14.30 5.66
CA ARG A 96 23.52 -15.13 5.52
C ARG A 96 23.82 -15.58 4.09
N SER A 97 22.96 -15.22 3.13
CA SER A 97 23.08 -15.67 1.73
C SER A 97 23.99 -14.74 0.91
N PRO A 98 25.07 -15.23 0.28
CA PRO A 98 25.94 -14.40 -0.55
C PRO A 98 25.33 -14.10 -1.93
N GLY A 99 25.50 -12.86 -2.41
CA GLY A 99 25.32 -12.49 -3.84
C GLY A 99 24.01 -11.81 -4.24
N ARG A 100 23.01 -11.69 -3.35
CA ARG A 100 21.83 -10.82 -3.50
C ARG A 100 21.42 -10.38 -2.09
N GLY A 101 21.17 -9.08 -1.88
CA GLY A 101 20.91 -8.53 -0.55
C GLY A 101 19.75 -9.24 0.19
N PRO A 102 19.68 -9.12 1.54
CA PRO A 102 18.74 -9.85 2.39
C PRO A 102 17.26 -9.68 1.99
N VAL A 103 16.92 -8.61 1.29
CA VAL A 103 15.54 -8.28 0.88
C VAL A 103 15.07 -9.08 -0.34
N ALA A 104 15.94 -9.33 -1.34
CA ALA A 104 15.53 -9.84 -2.65
C ALA A 104 15.06 -11.31 -2.62
N ASN A 105 15.54 -12.10 -1.64
CA ASN A 105 15.19 -13.51 -1.51
C ASN A 105 14.24 -13.80 -0.35
N LEU A 106 13.86 -12.78 0.43
CA LEU A 106 13.06 -12.96 1.64
C LEU A 106 11.70 -13.60 1.33
N VAL A 107 10.93 -12.97 0.44
CA VAL A 107 9.55 -13.39 0.12
C VAL A 107 9.52 -14.71 -0.64
N SER A 108 10.40 -14.86 -1.64
CA SER A 108 10.57 -16.13 -2.36
C SER A 108 11.04 -17.27 -1.43
N GLY A 109 11.87 -16.97 -0.43
CA GLY A 109 12.31 -17.91 0.58
C GLY A 109 11.17 -18.35 1.50
N GLN A 110 10.35 -17.41 1.96
CA GLN A 110 9.15 -17.70 2.75
C GLN A 110 8.18 -18.61 2.00
N ALA A 111 7.89 -18.29 0.73
CA ALA A 111 7.01 -19.11 -0.10
C ALA A 111 7.50 -20.57 -0.19
N LYS A 112 8.80 -20.78 -0.43
CA LYS A 112 9.42 -22.12 -0.51
C LYS A 112 9.41 -22.87 0.82
N LEU A 113 9.61 -22.17 1.93
CA LEU A 113 9.55 -22.77 3.26
C LEU A 113 8.10 -23.18 3.60
N LEU A 114 7.12 -22.33 3.27
CA LEU A 114 5.70 -22.66 3.41
C LEU A 114 5.30 -23.83 2.52
N ASP A 115 5.81 -23.94 1.29
CA ASP A 115 5.56 -25.11 0.42
C ASP A 115 6.00 -26.43 1.06
N ARG A 116 7.14 -26.40 1.78
CA ARG A 116 7.68 -27.59 2.46
C ARG A 116 6.84 -27.99 3.66
N VAL A 117 6.26 -27.02 4.37
CA VAL A 117 5.31 -27.28 5.46
C VAL A 117 3.99 -27.81 4.89
N ASN A 118 3.40 -27.08 3.95
CA ASN A 118 2.16 -27.41 3.29
C ASN A 118 2.08 -26.70 1.91
N PRO A 119 2.07 -27.43 0.79
CA PRO A 119 2.02 -26.83 -0.55
C PRO A 119 0.82 -25.88 -0.77
N ALA A 120 -0.32 -26.14 -0.13
CA ALA A 120 -1.49 -25.27 -0.22
C ALA A 120 -1.22 -23.90 0.45
N TRP A 121 -0.45 -23.90 1.53
CA TRP A 121 -0.04 -22.67 2.23
C TRP A 121 0.99 -21.88 1.45
N GLY A 122 1.97 -22.54 0.82
CA GLY A 122 2.89 -21.86 -0.09
C GLY A 122 2.16 -21.22 -1.29
N ASN A 123 1.13 -21.89 -1.83
CA ASN A 123 0.26 -21.30 -2.85
C ASN A 123 -0.53 -20.09 -2.33
N ARG A 124 -1.20 -20.24 -1.17
CA ARG A 124 -1.94 -19.14 -0.51
C ARG A 124 -1.04 -17.93 -0.29
N PHE A 125 0.18 -18.15 0.20
CA PHE A 125 1.16 -17.09 0.40
C PHE A 125 1.54 -16.37 -0.89
N ARG A 126 1.77 -17.09 -1.99
CA ARG A 126 2.10 -16.47 -3.28
C ARG A 126 0.94 -15.67 -3.89
N ASN A 127 -0.28 -16.03 -3.56
CA ASN A 127 -1.47 -15.31 -4.02
C ASN A 127 -1.73 -14.05 -3.18
N GLY A 128 -1.26 -14.03 -1.93
CA GLY A 128 -1.30 -12.85 -1.07
C GLY A 128 -2.66 -12.49 -0.48
N GLY A 129 -3.69 -13.31 -0.71
CA GLY A 129 -5.05 -13.08 -0.23
C GLY A 129 -5.73 -14.36 0.29
N MET A 130 -6.88 -14.18 0.94
CA MET A 130 -7.59 -15.27 1.63
C MET A 130 -8.45 -16.14 0.72
N ASP A 131 -8.90 -15.60 -0.41
CA ASP A 131 -9.94 -16.21 -1.25
C ASP A 131 -9.41 -17.31 -2.19
N GLY A 132 -8.10 -17.58 -2.17
CA GLY A 132 -7.50 -18.61 -3.01
C GLY A 132 -7.63 -18.34 -4.52
N ALA A 133 -7.98 -17.11 -4.91
CA ALA A 133 -7.99 -16.67 -6.30
C ALA A 133 -6.65 -16.99 -6.96
N GLU A 134 -6.68 -17.46 -8.21
CA GLU A 134 -5.45 -17.69 -8.95
C GLU A 134 -4.70 -16.37 -9.10
N PRO A 135 -3.37 -16.38 -8.87
CA PRO A 135 -2.58 -15.18 -8.99
C PRO A 135 -2.65 -14.70 -10.44
N SER A 136 -2.85 -13.40 -10.63
CA SER A 136 -2.65 -12.74 -11.92
C SER A 136 -1.30 -13.17 -12.49
N ALA A 137 -1.24 -13.42 -13.79
CA ALA A 137 0.01 -13.76 -14.46
C ALA A 137 1.06 -12.67 -14.17
N PRO A 138 2.35 -13.03 -14.05
CA PRO A 138 3.41 -12.05 -13.79
C PRO A 138 3.30 -10.87 -14.74
N CYS A 139 3.34 -9.67 -14.16
CA CYS A 139 3.44 -8.45 -14.93
C CYS A 139 4.79 -8.51 -15.68
N GLY A 140 4.75 -8.72 -16.99
CA GLY A 140 5.97 -8.77 -17.84
C GLY A 140 6.54 -7.39 -18.16
N ARG A 141 6.16 -6.37 -17.39
CA ARG A 141 6.42 -4.94 -17.66
C ARG A 141 7.51 -4.44 -16.73
N ASP A 142 8.24 -3.41 -17.17
CA ASP A 142 9.17 -2.72 -16.27
C ASP A 142 8.35 -1.86 -15.29
N PRO A 143 8.41 -2.13 -13.98
CA PRO A 143 7.63 -1.40 -12.99
C PRO A 143 7.98 0.09 -12.94
N LEU A 144 9.20 0.48 -13.33
CA LEU A 144 9.66 1.87 -13.32
C LEU A 144 9.24 2.65 -14.57
N GLU A 145 8.55 2.06 -15.54
CA GLU A 145 8.07 2.78 -16.72
C GLU A 145 6.74 3.53 -16.48
N ARG A 146 5.97 3.21 -15.43
CA ARG A 146 4.57 3.68 -15.25
C ARG A 146 4.34 4.58 -14.03
N LEU A 147 3.87 4.07 -12.89
CA LEU A 147 3.65 4.91 -11.69
C LEU A 147 4.84 4.90 -10.75
N ALA A 148 5.51 3.75 -10.58
CA ALA A 148 6.49 3.54 -9.51
C ALA A 148 7.69 4.49 -9.58
N TRP A 149 8.06 5.00 -10.76
CA TRP A 149 9.16 5.97 -10.90
C TRP A 149 8.99 7.24 -10.05
N ILE A 150 7.75 7.63 -9.74
CA ILE A 150 7.49 8.85 -8.97
C ILE A 150 7.95 8.69 -7.51
N ALA A 151 8.08 7.46 -7.01
CA ALA A 151 8.49 7.19 -5.64
C ALA A 151 9.91 7.71 -5.34
N ASP A 152 10.84 7.63 -6.30
CA ASP A 152 12.18 8.20 -6.15
C ASP A 152 12.14 9.74 -6.15
N SER A 153 11.34 10.34 -7.05
CA SER A 153 11.19 11.80 -7.15
C SER A 153 10.51 12.40 -5.91
N TRP A 154 9.54 11.69 -5.32
CA TRP A 154 8.84 12.14 -4.11
C TRP A 154 9.73 12.25 -2.88
N ARG A 155 10.84 11.49 -2.83
CA ARG A 155 11.85 11.64 -1.78
C ARG A 155 12.46 13.04 -1.76
N GLU A 156 12.53 13.67 -2.93
CA GLU A 156 13.04 15.03 -3.12
C GLU A 156 11.92 16.09 -3.15
N GLN A 157 10.67 15.67 -2.89
CA GLN A 157 9.47 16.51 -3.05
C GLN A 157 9.32 17.05 -4.48
N ASP A 158 9.71 16.26 -5.48
CA ASP A 158 9.58 16.61 -6.90
C ASP A 158 8.67 15.56 -7.58
N PRO A 159 7.76 15.95 -8.50
CA PRO A 159 7.29 17.30 -8.78
C PRO A 159 6.25 17.82 -7.80
N TYR A 160 5.59 16.96 -7.03
CA TYR A 160 4.47 17.34 -6.16
C TYR A 160 4.30 16.35 -5.02
N THR A 161 3.89 16.79 -3.84
CA THR A 161 3.72 15.91 -2.66
C THR A 161 2.34 15.28 -2.55
N HIS A 162 1.40 15.64 -3.40
CA HIS A 162 0.08 15.02 -3.52
C HIS A 162 -0.13 14.52 -4.94
N LEU A 163 -0.66 13.31 -5.05
CA LEU A 163 -1.09 12.69 -6.29
C LEU A 163 -2.46 12.06 -6.05
N VAL A 164 -3.47 12.58 -6.74
CA VAL A 164 -4.86 12.16 -6.60
C VAL A 164 -5.37 11.67 -7.93
N PHE A 165 -6.00 10.50 -7.93
CA PHE A 165 -6.65 9.89 -9.08
C PHE A 165 -8.15 9.82 -8.84
N PHE A 166 -8.93 10.12 -9.87
CA PHE A 166 -10.39 10.12 -9.85
C PHE A 166 -10.96 9.27 -10.99
N ARG A 167 -11.95 8.43 -10.68
CA ARG A 167 -12.66 7.56 -11.64
C ARG A 167 -14.17 7.63 -11.43
N GLY A 168 -14.92 7.44 -12.52
CA GLY A 168 -16.37 7.63 -12.56
C GLY A 168 -16.88 7.99 -13.95
N GLU A 169 -18.14 8.40 -14.04
CA GLU A 169 -18.83 8.66 -15.31
C GLU A 169 -18.52 10.08 -15.82
N ASP A 170 -18.17 10.21 -17.12
CA ASP A 170 -17.92 11.48 -17.81
C ASP A 170 -16.98 12.45 -17.06
N ILE A 171 -15.99 11.90 -16.36
CA ILE A 171 -15.01 12.68 -15.62
C ILE A 171 -14.15 13.51 -16.57
N SER A 172 -13.84 14.73 -16.14
CA SER A 172 -12.91 15.62 -16.82
C SER A 172 -11.87 16.13 -15.83
N ALA A 173 -10.58 15.92 -16.16
CA ALA A 173 -9.49 16.46 -15.34
C ALA A 173 -9.52 17.99 -15.21
N GLU A 174 -9.99 18.69 -16.25
CA GLU A 174 -10.16 20.16 -16.23
C GLU A 174 -11.23 20.58 -15.22
N ARG A 175 -12.38 19.88 -15.18
CA ARG A 175 -13.44 20.15 -14.19
C ARG A 175 -12.99 19.87 -12.76
N ILE A 176 -12.21 18.80 -12.57
CA ILE A 176 -11.61 18.50 -11.27
C ILE A 176 -10.64 19.60 -10.85
N ALA A 177 -9.72 20.00 -11.73
CA ALA A 177 -8.76 21.06 -11.43
C ALA A 177 -9.47 22.39 -11.08
N LEU A 178 -10.52 22.76 -11.82
CA LEU A 178 -11.35 23.93 -11.53
C LEU A 178 -12.04 23.81 -10.16
N LEU A 179 -12.58 22.63 -9.83
CA LEU A 179 -13.22 22.38 -8.54
C LEU A 179 -12.23 22.53 -7.37
N TYR A 180 -10.96 22.17 -7.58
CA TYR A 180 -9.86 22.40 -6.64
C TYR A 180 -9.35 23.86 -6.60
N GLY A 181 -9.85 24.74 -7.48
CA GLY A 181 -9.49 26.16 -7.52
C GLY A 181 -8.37 26.52 -8.51
N ALA A 182 -8.16 25.73 -9.57
CA ALA A 182 -7.27 26.10 -10.67
C ALA A 182 -7.79 27.33 -11.45
N ASP A 183 -6.88 28.18 -11.93
CA ASP A 183 -7.21 29.38 -12.72
C ASP A 183 -7.95 29.03 -14.02
N PRO A 184 -9.24 29.42 -14.19
CA PRO A 184 -10.02 29.11 -15.39
C PRO A 184 -9.42 29.66 -16.68
N ALA A 185 -8.70 30.78 -16.63
CA ALA A 185 -8.06 31.35 -17.82
C ALA A 185 -6.92 30.45 -18.30
N GLN A 186 -6.15 29.86 -17.39
CA GLN A 186 -5.05 28.96 -17.72
C GLN A 186 -5.54 27.57 -18.15
N ILE A 187 -6.62 27.09 -17.54
CA ILE A 187 -7.34 25.89 -18.00
C ILE A 187 -7.78 26.09 -19.46
N SER A 188 -8.50 27.17 -19.75
CA SER A 188 -9.01 27.48 -21.10
C SER A 188 -7.88 27.69 -22.12
N ALA A 189 -6.78 28.32 -21.72
CA ALA A 189 -5.64 28.62 -22.59
C ALA A 189 -4.80 27.39 -22.97
N GLY A 190 -5.00 26.24 -22.33
CA GLY A 190 -4.18 25.08 -22.64
C GLY A 190 -2.83 25.05 -21.90
N THR A 191 -2.68 25.81 -20.82
CA THR A 191 -1.39 26.05 -20.16
C THR A 191 -0.69 24.75 -19.77
N ARG A 192 0.63 24.69 -20.02
CA ARG A 192 1.51 23.57 -19.69
C ARG A 192 2.45 23.93 -18.56
N LEU A 193 2.98 22.92 -17.87
CA LEU A 193 3.93 23.11 -16.77
C LEU A 193 5.17 23.91 -17.19
N ALA A 194 5.68 23.68 -18.40
CA ALA A 194 6.82 24.41 -18.96
C ALA A 194 6.52 25.91 -19.14
N ASP A 195 5.28 26.28 -19.49
CA ASP A 195 4.87 27.68 -19.65
C ASP A 195 4.94 28.40 -18.30
N LEU A 196 4.44 27.74 -17.24
CA LEU A 196 4.50 28.26 -15.87
C LEU A 196 5.93 28.40 -15.36
N ARG A 197 6.81 27.44 -15.67
CA ARG A 197 8.25 27.50 -15.33
C ARG A 197 8.98 28.63 -16.08
N SER A 198 8.53 29.00 -17.28
CA SER A 198 9.17 30.03 -18.11
C SER A 198 8.77 31.47 -17.77
N MET A 199 7.64 31.66 -17.06
CA MET A 199 7.15 32.99 -16.65
C MET A 199 7.96 33.63 -15.52
N ASP A 200 8.95 32.93 -14.96
CA ASP A 200 9.59 33.33 -13.71
C ASP A 200 10.65 34.44 -13.84
N GLY A 201 11.03 34.83 -15.05
CA GLY A 201 11.90 36.00 -15.29
C GLY A 201 13.22 36.03 -14.48
N GLY A 202 13.67 34.89 -13.94
CA GLY A 202 14.86 34.76 -13.10
C GLY A 202 14.76 35.34 -11.69
N THR A 203 13.55 35.63 -11.17
CA THR A 203 13.39 36.34 -9.88
C THR A 203 12.69 35.55 -8.75
N PHE A 204 11.88 34.52 -9.02
CA PHE A 204 11.51 33.55 -7.97
C PHE A 204 12.36 32.29 -8.06
N ASP A 205 12.55 31.64 -6.91
CA ASP A 205 13.06 30.27 -6.89
C ASP A 205 12.02 29.36 -7.52
N HIS A 206 12.44 28.48 -8.44
CA HIS A 206 11.63 27.45 -9.09
C HIS A 206 10.61 26.78 -8.16
N TRP A 207 11.00 26.59 -6.90
CA TRP A 207 10.18 26.06 -5.81
C TRP A 207 8.87 26.84 -5.62
N ASP A 208 8.89 28.17 -5.56
CA ASP A 208 7.72 29.00 -5.24
C ASP A 208 6.57 28.88 -6.24
N ILE A 209 6.87 28.52 -7.50
CA ILE A 209 5.86 28.28 -8.54
C ILE A 209 5.24 26.89 -8.38
N VAL A 210 6.04 25.86 -8.12
CA VAL A 210 5.54 24.49 -7.98
C VAL A 210 4.61 24.38 -6.76
N TRP A 211 4.89 25.12 -5.67
CA TRP A 211 3.99 25.20 -4.51
C TRP A 211 2.63 25.87 -4.80
N LYS A 212 2.53 26.69 -5.85
CA LYS A 212 1.33 27.48 -6.19
C LYS A 212 0.60 26.96 -7.43
N THR A 213 0.94 25.77 -7.89
CA THR A 213 0.42 25.19 -9.12
C THR A 213 -0.08 23.78 -8.91
N CYS A 214 -0.89 23.32 -9.86
CA CYS A 214 -1.19 21.91 -10.06
C CYS A 214 -0.86 21.48 -11.47
N CYS A 215 -0.60 20.18 -11.61
CA CYS A 215 -0.64 19.48 -12.89
C CYS A 215 -1.83 18.52 -12.91
N PHE A 216 -2.48 18.39 -14.05
CA PHE A 216 -3.64 17.53 -14.19
C PHE A 216 -3.70 16.92 -15.60
N GLY A 217 -4.49 15.86 -15.73
CA GLY A 217 -4.68 15.18 -17.00
C GLY A 217 -5.41 13.86 -16.82
N GLU A 218 -5.41 13.04 -17.85
CA GLU A 218 -6.07 11.73 -17.85
C GLU A 218 -5.09 10.67 -18.34
N ALA A 219 -5.04 9.53 -17.64
CA ALA A 219 -4.20 8.38 -17.97
C ALA A 219 -4.77 7.10 -17.33
N GLY A 220 -4.66 5.95 -17.98
CA GLY A 220 -5.14 4.67 -17.43
C GLY A 220 -6.64 4.61 -17.12
N GLY A 221 -7.48 5.47 -17.71
CA GLY A 221 -8.90 5.59 -17.37
C GLY A 221 -9.19 6.36 -16.08
N TRP A 222 -8.19 7.07 -15.55
CA TRP A 222 -8.28 7.95 -14.39
C TRP A 222 -7.99 9.40 -14.80
N ALA A 223 -8.72 10.36 -14.24
CA ALA A 223 -8.25 11.73 -14.18
C ALA A 223 -7.27 11.85 -13.01
N PHE A 224 -6.16 12.55 -13.18
CA PHE A 224 -5.18 12.78 -12.12
C PHE A 224 -5.01 14.27 -11.82
N LEU A 225 -4.64 14.57 -10.58
CA LEU A 225 -4.25 15.88 -10.11
C LEU A 225 -3.00 15.74 -9.22
N MET A 226 -1.98 16.54 -9.49
CA MET A 226 -0.74 16.62 -8.73
C MET A 226 -0.55 18.03 -8.19
N TYR A 227 -0.23 18.16 -6.91
CA TYR A 227 0.01 19.44 -6.24
C TYR A 227 0.83 19.30 -4.95
N HIS A 228 1.35 20.41 -4.43
CA HIS A 228 1.93 20.44 -3.09
C HIS A 228 0.95 20.91 -2.04
N GLU A 229 0.33 22.05 -2.28
CA GLU A 229 -0.66 22.66 -1.41
C GLU A 229 -1.83 23.12 -2.27
N ALA A 230 -3.03 22.65 -1.95
CA ALA A 230 -4.25 23.11 -2.60
C ALA A 230 -4.86 24.28 -1.79
N PRO A 231 -5.62 25.19 -2.42
CA PRO A 231 -6.33 26.24 -1.70
C PRO A 231 -7.36 25.64 -0.73
N GLY A 232 -7.09 25.76 0.58
CA GLY A 232 -7.98 25.25 1.62
C GLY A 232 -7.99 23.73 1.75
N PHE A 233 -9.16 23.15 2.04
CA PHE A 233 -9.30 21.71 2.33
C PHE A 233 -9.58 20.83 1.09
N GLY A 234 -9.57 21.41 -0.11
CA GLY A 234 -10.04 20.75 -1.33
C GLY A 234 -11.57 20.52 -1.33
N PRO A 235 -12.13 19.95 -2.40
CA PRO A 235 -13.54 19.65 -2.48
C PRO A 235 -13.95 18.47 -1.59
N GLY A 236 -15.13 18.58 -0.98
CA GLY A 236 -15.73 17.48 -0.24
C GLY A 236 -16.28 16.37 -1.15
N PRO A 237 -16.60 15.18 -0.59
CA PRO A 237 -17.10 14.04 -1.35
C PRO A 237 -18.34 14.33 -2.17
N GLU A 238 -19.27 15.14 -1.66
CA GLU A 238 -20.51 15.53 -2.37
C GLU A 238 -20.22 16.34 -3.63
N ALA A 239 -19.23 17.24 -3.59
CA ALA A 239 -18.86 18.05 -4.74
C ALA A 239 -18.18 17.21 -5.83
N LEU A 240 -17.34 16.25 -5.42
CA LEU A 240 -16.73 15.28 -6.33
C LEU A 240 -17.79 14.37 -6.97
N ALA A 241 -18.75 13.86 -6.18
CA ALA A 241 -19.87 13.08 -6.68
C ALA A 241 -20.73 13.88 -7.68
N GLY A 242 -20.89 15.18 -7.46
CA GLY A 242 -21.54 16.10 -8.42
C GLY A 242 -20.83 16.21 -9.78
N LEU A 243 -19.54 15.84 -9.86
CA LEU A 243 -18.78 15.71 -11.10
C LEU A 243 -18.77 14.29 -11.68
N GLY A 244 -19.54 13.36 -11.11
CA GLY A 244 -19.59 11.96 -11.54
C GLY A 244 -18.47 11.09 -10.94
N VAL A 245 -17.69 11.61 -9.98
CA VAL A 245 -16.63 10.84 -9.31
C VAL A 245 -17.26 9.79 -8.39
N THR A 246 -16.91 8.53 -8.64
CA THR A 246 -17.29 7.38 -7.80
C THR A 246 -16.11 6.86 -7.01
N GLU A 247 -14.88 7.05 -7.48
CA GLU A 247 -13.69 6.55 -6.82
C GLU A 247 -12.56 7.57 -6.80
N THR A 248 -11.85 7.62 -5.67
CA THR A 248 -10.68 8.49 -5.49
C THR A 248 -9.56 7.70 -4.85
N VAL A 249 -8.39 7.67 -5.48
CA VAL A 249 -7.14 7.21 -4.86
C VAL A 249 -6.28 8.42 -4.56
N HIS A 250 -5.95 8.64 -3.30
CA HIS A 250 -5.12 9.75 -2.87
C HIS A 250 -3.83 9.23 -2.23
N LEU A 251 -2.71 9.57 -2.88
CA LEU A 251 -1.37 9.42 -2.38
C LEU A 251 -0.85 10.78 -1.92
N SER A 252 -0.22 10.85 -0.75
CA SER A 252 0.55 12.04 -0.38
C SER A 252 1.84 11.70 0.35
N ALA A 253 2.80 12.61 0.28
CA ALA A 253 4.11 12.51 0.90
C ALA A 253 4.29 13.68 1.89
N THR A 254 4.71 13.38 3.11
CA THR A 254 5.10 14.42 4.09
C THR A 254 6.61 14.45 4.24
N SER A 255 7.19 15.60 3.87
CA SER A 255 8.63 15.88 3.81
C SER A 255 9.40 15.63 5.11
N ALA A 256 8.75 15.79 6.25
CA ALA A 256 9.42 15.71 7.55
C ALA A 256 9.78 14.27 7.99
N LYS A 257 9.19 13.22 7.39
CA LYS A 257 9.29 11.84 7.93
C LYS A 257 9.32 10.69 6.90
N ALA A 258 9.37 10.97 5.60
CA ALA A 258 9.12 9.96 4.56
C ALA A 258 7.78 9.21 4.77
N ILE A 259 6.81 9.88 5.40
CA ILE A 259 5.48 9.33 5.61
C ILE A 259 4.71 9.54 4.32
N TYR A 260 4.43 8.43 3.66
CA TYR A 260 3.48 8.40 2.55
C TYR A 260 2.17 7.87 3.06
N THR A 261 1.10 8.56 2.72
CA THR A 261 -0.26 8.17 3.06
C THR A 261 -0.98 7.69 1.82
N PHE A 262 -1.78 6.64 1.99
CA PHE A 262 -2.72 6.16 1.01
C PHE A 262 -4.13 6.28 1.58
N THR A 263 -5.03 6.87 0.81
CA THR A 263 -6.46 6.90 1.08
C THR A 263 -7.21 6.46 -0.16
N TYR A 264 -8.16 5.56 0.01
CA TYR A 264 -9.05 5.12 -1.06
C TYR A 264 -10.50 5.41 -0.67
N MET A 265 -11.20 6.09 -1.57
CA MET A 265 -12.62 6.40 -1.43
C MET A 265 -13.39 5.71 -2.54
N ARG A 266 -14.55 5.13 -2.22
CA ARG A 266 -15.53 4.62 -3.18
C ARG A 266 -16.92 5.07 -2.75
N ASP A 267 -17.69 5.62 -3.70
CA ASP A 267 -19.05 6.13 -3.52
C ASP A 267 -19.17 7.10 -2.33
N GLY A 268 -18.20 8.00 -2.20
CA GLY A 268 -18.14 9.00 -1.13
C GLY A 268 -17.73 8.47 0.25
N HIS A 269 -17.46 7.17 0.38
CA HIS A 269 -17.04 6.54 1.63
C HIS A 269 -15.58 6.13 1.57
N ARG A 270 -14.90 6.26 2.69
CA ARG A 270 -13.54 5.74 2.82
C ARG A 270 -13.60 4.22 2.87
N ILE A 271 -12.80 3.58 2.03
CA ILE A 271 -12.56 2.15 2.10
C ILE A 271 -11.33 1.97 2.99
N ASP A 272 -11.58 1.61 4.24
CA ASP A 272 -10.57 1.21 5.20
C ASP A 272 -11.05 0.02 6.03
N ASP A 273 -10.09 -0.72 6.56
CA ASP A 273 -10.34 -1.85 7.47
C ASP A 273 -10.16 -1.39 8.93
N ASP A 274 -10.62 -0.18 9.25
CA ASP A 274 -10.46 0.50 10.56
C ASP A 274 -9.01 0.67 11.06
N TRP A 275 -8.03 0.44 10.18
CA TRP A 275 -6.60 0.57 10.46
C TRP A 275 -6.06 2.00 10.32
N GLY A 276 -6.90 2.93 9.90
CA GLY A 276 -6.48 4.28 9.57
C GLY A 276 -5.62 4.33 8.31
N VAL A 277 -4.74 5.32 8.24
CA VAL A 277 -3.89 5.55 7.07
C VAL A 277 -2.63 4.70 7.17
N LEU A 278 -2.33 3.90 6.14
CA LEU A 278 -1.04 3.23 6.05
C LEU A 278 0.05 4.28 5.84
N GLU A 279 0.97 4.39 6.79
CA GLU A 279 2.25 5.08 6.56
C GLU A 279 3.24 4.07 6.00
N LEU A 280 3.75 4.31 4.79
CA LEU A 280 4.64 3.33 4.12
C LEU A 280 5.95 3.04 4.86
N ILE A 281 6.36 3.89 5.80
CA ILE A 281 7.50 3.60 6.70
C ILE A 281 7.27 2.38 7.60
N TRP A 282 6.02 1.96 7.78
CA TRP A 282 5.63 0.76 8.55
C TRP A 282 5.34 -0.45 7.67
N TYR A 283 5.46 -0.31 6.33
CA TYR A 283 5.37 -1.45 5.44
C TYR A 283 6.58 -2.36 5.64
N ASP A 284 6.29 -3.66 5.81
CA ASP A 284 7.26 -4.67 6.16
C ASP A 284 7.16 -5.80 5.14
N ARG A 285 8.17 -5.90 4.27
CA ARG A 285 8.19 -6.85 3.15
C ARG A 285 8.03 -8.28 3.67
N GLY A 286 7.18 -9.06 3.02
CA GLY A 286 6.84 -10.39 3.49
C GLY A 286 5.56 -10.42 4.33
N ARG A 287 5.05 -9.28 4.84
CA ARG A 287 3.78 -9.21 5.56
C ARG A 287 2.70 -8.50 4.75
N ALA A 288 1.47 -8.94 4.95
CA ALA A 288 0.29 -8.24 4.47
C ALA A 288 0.18 -6.83 5.10
N PRO A 289 0.15 -5.76 4.30
CA PRO A 289 -0.03 -4.39 4.81
C PRO A 289 -1.44 -4.08 5.30
N TYR A 290 -2.45 -4.86 4.93
CA TYR A 290 -3.86 -4.65 5.28
C TYR A 290 -4.46 -5.84 6.02
N PHE A 291 -5.64 -5.61 6.63
CA PHE A 291 -6.43 -6.65 7.28
C PHE A 291 -6.77 -7.76 6.27
N ARG A 292 -6.53 -9.02 6.65
CA ARG A 292 -6.75 -10.16 5.75
C ARG A 292 -8.22 -10.56 5.71
N GLY A 293 -8.77 -10.63 4.49
CA GLY A 293 -10.21 -10.79 4.27
C GLY A 293 -11.01 -9.49 4.45
N GLY A 294 -10.33 -8.35 4.56
CA GLY A 294 -10.93 -7.02 4.62
C GLY A 294 -11.23 -6.44 3.24
N GLN A 295 -11.74 -5.21 3.21
CA GLN A 295 -12.06 -4.48 1.98
C GLN A 295 -10.81 -4.15 1.16
N LEU A 296 -9.64 -4.04 1.79
CA LEU A 296 -8.36 -3.79 1.12
C LEU A 296 -7.52 -5.06 0.89
N ASP A 297 -8.07 -6.28 1.08
CA ASP A 297 -7.30 -7.53 0.89
C ASP A 297 -6.81 -7.72 -0.56
N PHE A 298 -7.50 -7.13 -1.54
CA PHE A 298 -7.02 -7.11 -2.93
C PHE A 298 -5.66 -6.38 -3.07
N LEU A 299 -5.35 -5.42 -2.20
CA LEU A 299 -4.03 -4.79 -2.16
C LEU A 299 -2.97 -5.68 -1.53
N ASN A 300 -3.33 -6.53 -0.55
CA ASN A 300 -2.39 -7.55 -0.06
C ASN A 300 -1.94 -8.49 -1.18
N GLN A 301 -2.87 -8.87 -2.06
CA GLN A 301 -2.59 -9.69 -3.24
C GLN A 301 -1.67 -8.98 -4.22
N ALA A 302 -1.99 -7.74 -4.59
CA ALA A 302 -1.18 -6.95 -5.52
C ALA A 302 0.24 -6.71 -4.98
N VAL A 303 0.36 -6.36 -3.69
CA VAL A 303 1.65 -6.17 -3.02
C VAL A 303 2.46 -7.46 -3.02
N ARG A 304 1.85 -8.59 -2.68
CA ARG A 304 2.54 -9.89 -2.70
C ARG A 304 3.04 -10.26 -4.09
N ARG A 305 2.25 -9.99 -5.14
CA ARG A 305 2.66 -10.20 -6.52
C ARG A 305 3.85 -9.33 -6.88
N ALA A 306 3.80 -8.03 -6.55
CA ALA A 306 4.92 -7.12 -6.78
C ALA A 306 6.21 -7.60 -6.09
N GLU A 307 6.14 -8.10 -4.85
CA GLU A 307 7.30 -8.64 -4.14
C GLU A 307 7.93 -9.88 -4.78
N LEU A 308 7.11 -10.73 -5.43
CA LEU A 308 7.54 -11.98 -6.05
C LEU A 308 8.03 -11.78 -7.48
N ASP A 309 7.33 -10.94 -8.25
CA ASP A 309 7.58 -10.72 -9.67
C ASP A 309 8.69 -9.69 -9.91
N HIS A 310 8.84 -8.73 -8.98
CA HIS A 310 9.84 -7.65 -9.06
C HIS A 310 10.79 -7.63 -7.86
N PRO A 311 11.57 -8.70 -7.61
CA PRO A 311 12.53 -8.75 -6.51
C PRO A 311 13.67 -7.71 -6.66
N GLU A 312 13.85 -7.14 -7.85
CA GLU A 312 14.75 -6.02 -8.13
C GLU A 312 14.31 -4.68 -7.52
N LEU A 313 13.00 -4.49 -7.28
CA LEU A 313 12.49 -3.32 -6.57
C LEU A 313 12.83 -3.44 -5.09
N ILE A 314 13.95 -2.85 -4.68
CA ILE A 314 14.39 -2.85 -3.29
C ILE A 314 13.71 -1.76 -2.46
N SER A 315 13.26 -0.67 -3.10
CA SER A 315 12.52 0.40 -2.45
C SER A 315 11.10 -0.06 -2.12
N GLU A 316 10.74 0.01 -0.84
CA GLU A 316 9.39 -0.27 -0.35
C GLU A 316 8.35 0.62 -1.04
N PHE A 317 8.69 1.87 -1.33
CA PHE A 317 7.79 2.83 -1.96
C PHE A 317 7.53 2.51 -3.43
N GLU A 318 8.59 2.22 -4.20
CA GLU A 318 8.45 1.83 -5.61
C GLU A 318 7.62 0.57 -5.75
N LEU A 319 7.90 -0.43 -4.91
CA LEU A 319 7.15 -1.69 -4.88
C LEU A 319 5.68 -1.46 -4.55
N TYR A 320 5.40 -0.66 -3.54
CA TYR A 320 4.03 -0.36 -3.14
C TYR A 320 3.27 0.41 -4.23
N PHE A 321 3.92 1.37 -4.89
CA PHE A 321 3.32 2.14 -5.97
C PHE A 321 3.05 1.28 -7.21
N HIS A 322 3.96 0.35 -7.51
CA HIS A 322 3.74 -0.65 -8.53
C HIS A 322 2.53 -1.54 -8.20
N ALA A 323 2.38 -1.97 -6.95
CA ALA A 323 1.22 -2.74 -6.51
C ALA A 323 -0.09 -1.95 -6.66
N LEU A 324 -0.10 -0.65 -6.37
CA LEU A 324 -1.26 0.22 -6.60
C LEU A 324 -1.60 0.36 -8.08
N GLU A 325 -0.58 0.51 -8.92
CA GLU A 325 -0.74 0.53 -10.38
C GLU A 325 -1.40 -0.76 -10.88
N ASP A 326 -0.97 -1.93 -10.42
CA ASP A 326 -1.57 -3.20 -10.82
C ASP A 326 -2.99 -3.38 -10.28
N ALA A 327 -3.23 -2.97 -9.03
CA ALA A 327 -4.53 -3.13 -8.38
C ALA A 327 -5.62 -2.21 -8.95
N PHE A 328 -5.26 -0.97 -9.30
CA PHE A 328 -6.22 0.07 -9.73
C PHE A 328 -6.08 0.46 -11.20
N GLY A 329 -5.03 0.02 -11.90
CA GLY A 329 -4.72 0.46 -13.26
C GLY A 329 -4.20 1.90 -13.33
N LEU A 330 -3.58 2.43 -12.26
CA LEU A 330 -3.11 3.81 -12.22
C LEU A 330 -1.98 4.05 -13.21
N GLU A 331 -2.00 5.20 -13.87
CA GLU A 331 -0.95 5.61 -14.81
C GLU A 331 -0.64 7.10 -14.67
N LEU A 332 0.61 7.46 -15.00
CA LEU A 332 1.01 8.85 -15.17
C LEU A 332 1.79 9.04 -16.47
N PRO A 333 1.60 10.16 -17.19
CA PRO A 333 2.35 10.45 -18.40
C PRO A 333 3.76 10.95 -18.06
N ARG A 334 4.65 10.02 -17.65
CA ARG A 334 6.03 10.30 -17.18
C ARG A 334 6.78 11.29 -18.08
N GLN A 335 6.81 11.03 -19.39
CA GLN A 335 7.52 11.89 -20.33
C GLN A 335 6.96 13.31 -20.38
N ASP A 336 5.64 13.46 -20.27
CA ASP A 336 5.01 14.78 -20.30
C ASP A 336 5.25 15.57 -19.02
N ILE A 337 5.29 14.88 -17.89
CA ILE A 337 5.63 15.48 -16.60
C ILE A 337 7.11 15.93 -16.62
N GLN A 338 8.03 15.05 -17.02
CA GLN A 338 9.46 15.37 -17.07
C GLN A 338 9.79 16.48 -18.06
N ARG A 339 9.12 16.52 -19.23
CA ARG A 339 9.30 17.57 -20.24
C ARG A 339 8.50 18.85 -19.94
N GLY A 340 7.62 18.82 -18.94
CA GLY A 340 6.72 19.92 -18.62
C GLY A 340 5.63 20.17 -19.68
N THR A 341 5.32 19.19 -20.53
CA THR A 341 4.23 19.28 -21.51
C THR A 341 2.87 18.92 -20.94
N VAL A 342 2.84 18.35 -19.72
CA VAL A 342 1.60 18.10 -18.96
C VAL A 342 0.84 19.41 -18.71
N ARG A 343 -0.49 19.32 -18.71
CA ARG A 343 -1.37 20.46 -18.43
C ARG A 343 -1.20 20.91 -16.99
N ALA A 344 -1.13 22.21 -16.80
CA ALA A 344 -0.90 22.82 -15.50
C ALA A 344 -1.63 24.15 -15.38
N ALA A 345 -1.93 24.52 -14.13
CA ALA A 345 -2.50 25.82 -13.81
C ALA A 345 -2.02 26.28 -12.44
N GLN A 346 -1.93 27.59 -12.26
CA GLN A 346 -1.82 28.22 -10.96
C GLN A 346 -3.15 28.13 -10.22
N TRP A 347 -3.07 28.13 -8.89
CA TRP A 347 -4.24 28.31 -8.06
C TRP A 347 -4.77 29.75 -8.16
N THR A 348 -6.09 29.91 -8.18
CA THR A 348 -6.69 31.22 -7.95
C THR A 348 -6.37 31.66 -6.53
N ARG A 349 -5.67 32.80 -6.37
CA ARG A 349 -5.46 33.37 -5.02
C ARG A 349 -6.82 33.72 -4.43
N PRO A 350 -7.08 33.42 -3.15
CA PRO A 350 -8.24 34.01 -2.49
C PRO A 350 -8.12 35.53 -2.59
N SER A 351 -9.14 36.17 -3.16
CA SER A 351 -9.28 37.62 -3.12
C SER A 351 -9.30 38.02 -1.64
N SER A 352 -8.20 38.64 -1.21
CA SER A 352 -8.01 39.19 0.14
C SER A 352 -9.07 40.19 0.53
#